data_AF-A0A7Y3DXV4-F1
#
_entry.id   AF-A0A7Y3DXV4-F1
#
_cell.length_a   1.000
_cell.length_b   1.000
_cell.length_c   1.000
_cell.angle_alpha   90.00
_cell.angle_beta   90.00
_cell.angle_gamma   90.00
#
_symmetry.space_group_name_H-M   'P 1'
#
loop_
_entity.id
_entity.type
_entity.pdbx_description
1 polymer ?
#
loop_
_entity_poly.entity_id
_entity_poly.type
_entity_poly.pdbx_seq_one_letter_code
_entity_poly.pdbx_strand_id
1 'polypeptide(L)'
;SVLIGPPVLGVIGAEYVEAAPLLSLLLVAGSLDLASASLRAAAYAMGRASSILRIHVLGISCYVAAFFLLTPQLGLPGPGYAAITGSLLALVLTARLIARVR
;
A
#
# COMPACT_ATOMS: atom_id res chain seq x y z
N SER A 1 -0.13 -13.96 -2.56
CA SER A 1 -0.67 -15.21 -3.11
C SER A 1 0.42 -15.99 -3.86
N VAL A 2 1.29 -16.70 -3.11
CA VAL A 2 2.29 -17.63 -3.71
C VAL A 2 1.61 -18.72 -4.55
N LEU A 3 0.35 -19.03 -4.23
CA LEU A 3 -0.45 -20.03 -4.92
C LEU A 3 -0.97 -19.60 -6.32
N ILE A 4 -1.17 -18.29 -6.56
CA ILE A 4 -1.82 -17.76 -7.79
C ILE A 4 -0.86 -16.88 -8.60
N GLY A 5 0.21 -16.35 -7.99
CA GLY A 5 1.19 -15.50 -8.66
C GLY A 5 1.90 -16.17 -9.85
N PRO A 6 2.47 -17.38 -9.70
CA PRO A 6 3.17 -18.07 -10.78
C PRO A 6 2.31 -18.34 -12.04
N PRO A 7 1.07 -18.89 -11.94
CA PRO A 7 0.25 -19.14 -13.13
C PRO A 7 -0.23 -17.86 -13.80
N VAL A 8 -0.47 -16.76 -13.06
CA VAL A 8 -0.89 -15.48 -13.65
C VAL A 8 0.27 -14.81 -14.38
N LEU A 9 1.47 -14.81 -13.77
CA LEU A 9 2.65 -14.20 -14.38
C LEU A 9 3.20 -15.03 -15.54
N GLY A 10 3.04 -16.35 -15.50
CA GLY A 10 3.39 -17.25 -16.60
C GLY A 10 2.61 -17.03 -17.89
N VAL A 11 1.41 -16.41 -17.84
CA VAL A 11 0.67 -15.99 -19.05
C VAL A 11 1.28 -14.74 -19.69
N ILE A 12 1.92 -13.88 -18.89
CA ILE A 12 2.54 -12.64 -19.35
C ILE A 12 3.94 -12.90 -19.91
N GLY A 13 4.72 -13.76 -19.25
CA GLY A 13 6.06 -14.18 -19.68
C GLY A 13 6.80 -14.91 -18.57
N ALA A 14 7.66 -15.86 -18.93
CA ALA A 14 8.37 -16.70 -17.97
C ALA A 14 9.31 -15.89 -17.07
N GLU A 15 9.87 -14.77 -17.56
CA GLU A 15 10.72 -13.88 -16.77
C GLU A 15 10.00 -13.20 -15.60
N TYR A 16 8.66 -13.14 -15.62
CA TYR A 16 7.88 -12.50 -14.56
C TYR A 16 7.55 -13.42 -13.40
N VAL A 17 7.79 -14.73 -13.53
CA VAL A 17 7.48 -15.71 -12.48
C VAL A 17 8.28 -15.43 -11.20
N GLU A 18 9.52 -14.93 -11.32
CA GLU A 18 10.34 -14.52 -10.17
C GLU A 18 9.77 -13.31 -9.40
N ALA A 19 8.86 -12.55 -10.01
CA ALA A 19 8.17 -11.43 -9.37
C ALA A 19 6.89 -11.85 -8.60
N ALA A 20 6.52 -13.14 -8.61
CA ALA A 20 5.39 -13.66 -7.84
C ALA A 20 5.37 -13.27 -6.33
N PRO A 21 6.50 -13.27 -5.60
CA PRO A 21 6.53 -12.78 -4.22
C PRO A 21 6.25 -11.27 -4.11
N LEU A 22 6.77 -10.45 -5.03
CA LEU A 22 6.48 -9.02 -5.08
C LEU A 22 4.98 -8.77 -5.32
N LEU A 23 4.39 -9.49 -6.28
CA LEU A 23 2.95 -9.39 -6.57
C LEU A 23 2.10 -9.77 -5.36
N SER A 24 2.56 -10.75 -4.57
CA SER A 24 1.91 -11.12 -3.32
C SER A 24 1.94 -10.00 -2.27
N LEU A 25 3.08 -9.31 -2.12
CA LEU A 25 3.21 -8.17 -1.21
C LEU A 25 2.35 -6.98 -1.67
N LEU A 26 2.31 -6.71 -2.97
CA LEU A 26 1.49 -5.64 -3.54
C LEU A 26 0.00 -5.92 -3.39
N LEU A 27 -0.45 -7.17 -3.49
CA LEU A 27 -1.85 -7.53 -3.21
C LEU A 27 -2.24 -7.25 -1.76
N VAL A 28 -1.33 -7.50 -0.81
CA VAL A 28 -1.56 -7.16 0.60
C VAL A 28 -1.63 -5.64 0.78
N ALA A 29 -0.69 -4.90 0.20
CA ALA A 29 -0.70 -3.44 0.23
C ALA A 29 -1.98 -2.86 -0.39
N GLY A 30 -2.40 -3.40 -1.54
CA GLY A 30 -3.64 -3.02 -2.22
C GLY A 30 -4.89 -3.31 -1.39
N SER A 31 -4.92 -4.40 -0.63
CA SER A 31 -6.05 -4.69 0.28
C SER A 31 -6.16 -3.65 1.39
N LEU A 32 -5.01 -3.21 1.94
CA LEU A 32 -4.96 -2.14 2.95
C LEU A 32 -5.37 -0.79 2.36
N ASP A 33 -4.98 -0.51 1.11
CA ASP A 33 -5.38 0.70 0.41
C ASP A 33 -6.90 0.72 0.12
N LEU A 34 -7.47 -0.41 -0.26
CA LEU A 34 -8.92 -0.56 -0.45
C LEU A 34 -9.70 -0.32 0.85
N ALA A 35 -9.22 -0.86 1.98
CA ALA A 35 -9.78 -0.57 3.30
C ALA A 35 -9.66 0.92 3.65
N SER A 36 -8.53 1.54 3.31
CA SER A 36 -8.31 2.98 3.50
C SER A 36 -9.26 3.82 2.65
N ALA A 37 -9.57 3.39 1.42
CA ALA A 37 -10.48 4.09 0.53
C ALA A 37 -11.89 4.26 1.12
N SER A 38 -12.42 3.23 1.78
CA SER A 38 -13.71 3.30 2.50
C SER A 38 -13.68 4.31 3.66
N LEU A 39 -12.61 4.28 4.46
CA LEU A 39 -12.40 5.25 5.54
C LEU A 39 -12.26 6.69 5.03
N ARG A 40 -11.61 6.83 3.86
CA ARG A 40 -11.43 8.11 3.18
C ARG A 40 -12.77 8.69 2.72
N ALA A 41 -13.63 7.87 2.13
CA ALA A 41 -14.98 8.25 1.75
C ALA A 41 -15.80 8.72 2.97
N ALA A 42 -15.73 7.99 4.09
CA ALA A 42 -16.39 8.37 5.34
C ALA A 42 -15.90 9.73 5.87
N ALA A 43 -14.59 9.95 5.88
CA ALA A 43 -14.02 11.21 6.37
C ALA A 43 -14.25 12.39 5.40
N TYR A 44 -14.43 12.15 4.10
CA TYR A 44 -14.93 13.18 3.17
C TYR A 44 -16.37 13.58 3.49
N ALA A 45 -17.25 12.63 3.78
CA ALA A 45 -18.63 12.91 4.19
C ALA A 45 -18.70 13.73 5.50
N MET A 46 -17.71 13.58 6.39
CA MET A 46 -17.57 14.38 7.61
C MET A 46 -16.93 15.77 7.39
N GLY A 47 -16.70 16.20 6.15
CA GLY A 47 -16.11 17.51 5.83
C GLY A 47 -14.60 17.62 6.14
N ARG A 48 -13.91 16.50 6.39
CA ARG A 48 -12.48 16.48 6.80
C ARG A 48 -11.52 16.16 5.65
N ALA A 49 -11.87 16.59 4.44
CA ALA A 49 -11.10 16.32 3.22
C ALA A 49 -9.64 16.77 3.30
N SER A 50 -9.38 17.94 3.90
CA SER A 50 -8.02 18.50 4.02
C SER A 50 -7.11 17.64 4.92
N SER A 51 -7.63 17.13 6.04
CA SER A 51 -6.86 16.27 6.95
C SER A 51 -6.50 14.94 6.31
N ILE A 52 -7.42 14.37 5.55
CA ILE A 52 -7.20 13.15 4.75
C ILE A 52 -6.10 13.37 3.72
N LEU A 53 -6.15 14.49 2.99
CA LEU A 53 -5.17 14.78 1.95
C LEU A 53 -3.76 14.84 2.53
N ARG A 54 -3.60 15.48 3.70
CA ARG A 54 -2.32 15.51 4.43
C ARG A 54 -1.84 14.11 4.83
N ILE A 55 -2.73 13.26 5.33
CA ILE A 55 -2.41 11.87 5.69
C ILE A 55 -1.97 11.09 4.45
N HIS A 56 -2.63 11.30 3.32
CA HIS A 56 -2.32 10.60 2.08
C HIS A 56 -0.98 11.05 1.50
N VAL A 57 -0.70 12.36 1.53
CA VAL A 57 0.61 12.91 1.16
C VAL A 57 1.71 12.33 2.05
N LEU A 58 1.50 12.26 3.38
CA LEU A 58 2.45 11.62 4.30
C LEU A 58 2.66 10.13 3.97
N GLY A 59 1.61 9.40 3.63
CA GLY A 59 1.69 8.00 3.19
C GLY A 59 2.52 7.84 1.93
N ILE A 60 2.31 8.68 0.91
CA ILE A 60 3.08 8.69 -0.34
C ILE A 60 4.54 9.05 -0.07
N SER A 61 4.81 10.08 0.75
CA SER A 61 6.17 10.44 1.12
C SER A 61 6.89 9.30 1.86
N CYS A 62 6.21 8.62 2.77
CA CYS A 62 6.73 7.44 3.47
C CYS A 62 7.02 6.30 2.49
N TYR A 63 6.09 6.01 1.57
CA TYR A 63 6.29 5.02 0.52
C TYR A 63 7.52 5.34 -0.33
N VAL A 64 7.67 6.58 -0.80
CA VAL A 64 8.82 7.01 -1.62
C VAL A 64 10.12 6.88 -0.83
N ALA A 65 10.15 7.33 0.42
CA ALA A 65 11.34 7.19 1.27
C ALA A 65 11.71 5.72 1.49
N ALA A 66 10.73 4.87 1.83
CA ALA A 66 10.93 3.44 2.00
C ALA A 66 11.38 2.77 0.68
N PHE A 67 10.82 3.18 -0.46
CA PHE A 67 11.21 2.66 -1.77
C PHE A 67 12.69 2.95 -2.04
N PHE A 68 13.16 4.19 -1.85
CA PHE A 68 14.56 4.54 -2.09
C PHE A 68 15.53 3.87 -1.10
N LEU A 69 15.10 3.60 0.13
CA LEU A 69 15.94 2.94 1.15
C LEU A 69 15.99 1.42 0.98
N LEU A 70 14.86 0.77 0.70
CA LEU A 70 14.73 -0.69 0.66
C LEU A 70 15.10 -1.29 -0.70
N THR A 71 14.83 -0.60 -1.80
CA THR A 71 15.12 -1.11 -3.15
C THR A 71 16.62 -1.45 -3.36
N PRO A 72 17.59 -0.62 -2.94
CA PRO A 72 19.00 -0.98 -3.09
C PRO A 72 19.47 -2.12 -2.17
N GLN A 73 18.75 -2.41 -1.07
CA GLN A 73 19.14 -3.46 -0.11
C GLN A 73 18.47 -4.81 -0.38
N LEU A 74 17.21 -4.80 -0.80
CA LEU A 74 16.37 -6.00 -0.93
C LEU A 74 16.12 -6.40 -2.38
N GLY A 75 16.47 -5.57 -3.36
CA GLY A 75 16.22 -5.84 -4.78
C GLY A 75 14.72 -5.85 -5.12
N LEU A 76 14.30 -6.77 -6.00
CA LEU A 76 12.94 -6.88 -6.54
C LEU A 76 11.79 -6.85 -5.50
N PRO A 77 11.88 -7.47 -4.30
CA PRO A 77 10.82 -7.40 -3.28
C PRO A 77 10.77 -6.08 -2.49
N GLY A 78 11.80 -5.23 -2.55
CA GLY A 78 11.90 -3.96 -1.81
C GLY A 78 10.67 -3.03 -1.98
N PRO A 79 10.17 -2.82 -3.21
CA PRO A 79 8.94 -2.05 -3.46
C PRO A 79 7.70 -2.60 -2.78
N GLY A 80 7.60 -3.92 -2.61
CA GLY A 80 6.46 -4.56 -1.93
C GLY A 80 6.40 -4.20 -0.44
N TYR A 81 7.53 -4.22 0.24
CA TYR A 81 7.61 -3.80 1.64
C TYR A 81 7.40 -2.29 1.80
N ALA A 82 7.92 -1.48 0.87
CA ALA A 82 7.65 -0.04 0.84
C ALA A 82 6.14 0.23 0.69
N ALA A 83 5.46 -0.47 -0.22
CA ALA A 83 4.01 -0.33 -0.43
C ALA A 83 3.21 -0.69 0.83
N ILE A 84 3.52 -1.82 1.47
CA ILE A 84 2.83 -2.23 2.71
C ILE A 84 3.01 -1.19 3.80
N THR A 85 4.22 -0.69 4.03
CA THR A 85 4.49 0.29 5.09
C THR A 85 3.79 1.62 4.83
N GLY A 86 3.77 2.11 3.59
CA GLY A 86 3.03 3.30 3.19
C GLY A 86 1.51 3.16 3.37
N SER A 87 0.93 2.06 2.86
CA SER A 87 -0.51 1.78 2.98
C SER A 87 -0.95 1.56 4.42
N LEU A 88 -0.15 0.87 5.25
CA LEU A 88 -0.46 0.62 6.65
C LEU A 88 -0.42 1.92 7.46
N LEU A 89 0.57 2.79 7.20
CA LEU A 89 0.64 4.11 7.82
C LEU A 89 -0.58 4.98 7.45
N ALA A 90 -0.96 5.00 6.17
CA ALA A 90 -2.15 5.72 5.71
C ALA A 90 -3.44 5.20 6.37
N LEU A 91 -3.61 3.88 6.45
CA LEU A 91 -4.76 3.24 7.09
C LEU A 91 -4.85 3.60 8.58
N VAL A 92 -3.76 3.44 9.32
CA VAL A 92 -3.71 3.70 10.77
C VAL A 92 -3.99 5.18 11.08
N LEU A 93 -3.40 6.10 10.32
CA LEU A 93 -3.61 7.53 10.52
C LEU A 93 -5.05 7.94 10.21
N THR A 94 -5.64 7.40 9.13
CA THR A 94 -7.04 7.68 8.77
C THR A 94 -8.00 7.09 9.81
N ALA A 95 -7.71 5.87 10.29
CA ALA A 95 -8.49 5.23 11.35
C ALA A 95 -8.43 6.01 12.67
N ARG A 96 -7.24 6.48 13.08
CA ARG A 96 -7.08 7.33 14.27
C ARG A 96 -7.80 8.67 14.14
N LEU A 97 -7.79 9.28 12.94
CA LEU A 97 -8.49 10.54 12.69
C LEU A 97 -10.00 10.38 12.92
N ILE A 98 -10.58 9.27 12.45
CA ILE A 98 -12.01 8.97 12.62
C ILE A 98 -12.32 8.59 14.08
N ALA A 99 -11.48 7.76 14.72
CA ALA A 99 -11.67 7.33 16.10
C ALA A 99 -11.66 8.50 17.11
N ARG A 100 -10.91 9.58 16.84
CA ARG A 100 -10.90 10.79 17.68
C ARG A 100 -12.09 11.73 17.49
N VAL A 101 -12.96 11.47 16.51
CA VAL A 101 -14.17 12.29 16.26
C VAL A 101 -15.37 11.75 17.05
N ARG A 102 -15.30 10.51 17.51
CA ARG A 102 -16.28 9.87 18.37
C ARG A 102 -16.05 10.27 19.83
#